data_AF-A0A537VDT5-F1
#
_entry.id   AF-A0A537VDT5-F1
#
_cell.length_a   1.000
_cell.length_b   1.000
_cell.length_c   1.000
_cell.angle_alpha   90.00
_cell.angle_beta   90.00
_cell.angle_gamma   90.00
#
_symmetry.space_group_name_H-M   'P 1'
#
loop_
_entity.id
_entity.type
_entity.pdbx_description
1 polymer ?
#
loop_
_entity_poly.entity_id
_entity_poly.type
_entity_poly.pdbx_seq_one_letter_code
_entity_poly.pdbx_strand_id
1 'polypeptide(L)'
;DGDLRTGRFSSGSHTGIGIELLDYSDAFRQSGVPMDFTSKVELFNPDGSLGRTDSVTINHPVSFDGVRIFQFGFGWAPVVTISDRGVAIFHGPVVMGQNAQPGDNPLTVPWIGFVKLPTLRPQVAIKLELYPDSVAYFAGLIAGVPQPMTQAKDPFMRYSLWKGKLLDPSLSGLDTRFMHQVATGGIGQGWTVDLARGCVASGTSTAGLPRQLAGTVCPSGRGSGLTMSFPHLRQYSRLQISRDTTVPWVLGAAILILAGLVAAMYSSRRKVWVRAERKDAGSAVQIGGFALQRKDRFEEAFPKLVEDLNAAFARIPADRRVEVGAR
;
A
#
# COMPACT_ATOMS: atom_id res chain seq x y z
N ASP A 1 10.19 2.15 -8.60
CA ASP A 1 11.36 1.53 -9.24
C ASP A 1 11.52 0.10 -8.77
N GLY A 2 11.00 -0.83 -9.56
CA GLY A 2 10.86 -2.27 -9.27
C GLY A 2 12.17 -3.07 -9.26
N ASP A 3 13.19 -2.49 -8.64
CA ASP A 3 14.40 -3.17 -8.26
C ASP A 3 14.04 -3.98 -7.00
N LEU A 4 14.10 -5.31 -7.06
CA LEU A 4 14.02 -6.14 -5.86
C LEU A 4 15.31 -5.91 -5.07
N ARG A 5 15.35 -4.79 -4.34
CA ARG A 5 16.45 -4.47 -3.45
C ARG A 5 16.27 -5.29 -2.20
N THR A 6 16.93 -6.43 -2.14
CA THR A 6 17.31 -7.03 -0.86
C THR A 6 18.25 -6.06 -0.18
N GLY A 7 17.76 -5.28 0.79
CA GLY A 7 18.61 -4.40 1.61
C GLY A 7 18.10 -2.97 1.85
N ARG A 8 18.84 -2.27 2.71
CA ARG A 8 18.58 -1.00 3.40
C ARG A 8 18.11 0.14 2.47
N PHE A 9 16.88 0.62 2.68
CA PHE A 9 16.32 1.78 2.00
C PHE A 9 16.59 3.08 2.78
N SER A 10 17.70 3.74 2.48
CA SER A 10 17.91 5.14 2.86
C SER A 10 17.85 6.02 1.61
N SER A 11 16.70 6.58 1.27
CA SER A 11 16.69 7.79 0.43
C SER A 11 16.85 8.99 1.36
N GLY A 12 17.56 10.04 0.93
CA GLY A 12 17.85 11.22 1.75
C GLY A 12 16.62 12.00 2.24
N SER A 13 15.42 11.59 1.87
CA SER A 13 14.12 12.11 2.30
C SER A 13 13.38 11.22 3.32
N HIS A 14 13.97 10.10 3.74
CA HIS A 14 13.40 9.19 4.74
C HIS A 14 14.27 9.16 6.01
N THR A 15 13.70 8.72 7.13
CA THR A 15 14.33 8.74 8.46
C THR A 15 15.63 7.93 8.57
N GLY A 16 16.03 7.20 7.51
CA GLY A 16 17.25 6.38 7.47
C GLY A 16 17.04 4.95 7.95
N ILE A 17 15.81 4.57 8.29
CA ILE A 17 15.49 3.22 8.75
C ILE A 17 15.82 2.15 7.71
N GLY A 18 16.33 1.00 8.17
CA GLY A 18 16.49 -0.19 7.34
C GLY A 18 15.33 -1.14 7.52
N ILE A 19 14.94 -1.83 6.45
CA ILE A 19 13.97 -2.92 6.50
C ILE A 19 14.58 -4.10 5.75
N GLU A 20 14.64 -5.25 6.41
CA GLU A 20 15.05 -6.51 5.81
C GLU A 20 13.90 -7.52 5.92
N LEU A 21 13.55 -8.16 4.80
CA LEU A 21 12.57 -9.24 4.80
C LEU A 21 13.30 -10.54 5.12
N LEU A 22 13.02 -11.12 6.29
CA LEU A 22 13.60 -12.39 6.71
C LEU A 22 12.88 -13.57 6.05
N ASP A 23 11.55 -13.53 6.09
CA ASP A 23 10.72 -14.62 5.65
C ASP A 23 9.34 -14.11 5.23
N TYR A 24 8.70 -14.87 4.35
CA TYR A 24 7.35 -14.60 3.90
C TYR A 24 6.59 -15.91 3.83
N SER A 25 5.40 -15.92 4.44
CA SER A 25 4.48 -17.04 4.37
C SER A 25 3.12 -16.58 3.86
N ASP A 26 2.58 -17.31 2.89
CA ASP A 26 1.20 -17.22 2.45
C ASP A 26 0.43 -18.50 2.76
N ALA A 27 -0.81 -18.32 3.25
CA ALA A 27 -1.76 -19.40 3.42
C ALA A 27 -2.96 -19.16 2.51
N PHE A 28 -3.35 -20.18 1.75
CA PHE A 28 -4.53 -20.15 0.89
C PHE A 28 -5.54 -21.22 1.33
N ARG A 29 -6.83 -20.92 1.22
CA ARG A 29 -7.88 -21.95 1.28
C ARG A 29 -7.77 -22.87 0.06
N GLN A 30 -8.37 -24.05 0.13
CA GLN A 30 -8.52 -24.93 -1.04
C GLN A 30 -9.26 -24.25 -2.20
N SER A 31 -10.08 -23.24 -1.92
CA SER A 31 -10.74 -22.40 -2.93
C SER A 31 -9.83 -21.39 -3.62
N GLY A 32 -8.54 -21.31 -3.26
CA GLY A 32 -7.58 -20.32 -3.76
C GLY A 32 -7.73 -18.93 -3.13
N VAL A 33 -8.65 -18.76 -2.17
CA VAL A 33 -8.78 -17.49 -1.44
C VAL A 33 -7.64 -17.34 -0.44
N PRO A 34 -6.90 -16.22 -0.45
CA PRO A 34 -5.87 -15.99 0.55
C PRO A 34 -6.45 -15.89 1.97
N MET A 35 -5.75 -16.49 2.94
CA MET A 35 -6.12 -16.47 4.37
C MET A 35 -5.22 -15.54 5.16
N ASP A 36 -3.91 -15.75 5.07
CA ASP A 36 -2.92 -14.97 5.82
C ASP A 36 -1.72 -14.69 4.93
N PHE A 37 -1.22 -13.46 5.07
CA PHE A 37 0.03 -13.01 4.48
C PHE A 37 0.85 -12.39 5.58
N THR A 38 1.96 -13.04 5.89
CA THR A 38 2.84 -12.62 6.97
C THR A 38 4.23 -12.40 6.40
N SER A 39 4.67 -11.15 6.44
CA SER A 39 6.06 -10.78 6.15
C SER A 39 6.79 -10.59 7.46
N LYS A 40 7.75 -11.46 7.77
CA LYS A 40 8.64 -11.29 8.92
C LYS A 40 9.77 -10.36 8.53
N VAL A 41 9.89 -9.23 9.22
CA VAL A 41 10.84 -8.17 8.89
C VAL A 41 11.74 -7.83 10.07
N GLU A 42 12.99 -7.49 9.79
CA GLU A 42 13.88 -6.79 10.71
C GLU A 42 13.90 -5.31 10.39
N LEU A 43 13.70 -4.50 11.43
CA LEU A 43 13.63 -3.06 11.36
C LEU A 43 14.87 -2.49 12.03
N PHE A 44 15.65 -1.76 11.26
CA PHE A 44 16.91 -1.16 11.69
C PHE A 44 16.72 0.33 11.91
N ASN A 45 17.34 0.83 12.97
CA ASN A 45 17.42 2.26 13.26
C ASN A 45 18.27 2.98 12.18
N PRO A 46 18.20 4.32 12.13
CA PRO A 46 18.98 5.11 11.16
C PRO A 46 20.50 4.89 11.25
N ASP A 47 21.01 4.60 12.45
CA ASP A 47 22.42 4.26 12.69
C ASP A 47 22.82 2.84 12.19
N GLY A 48 21.84 2.02 11.78
CA GLY A 48 22.04 0.67 11.28
C GLY A 48 22.01 -0.40 12.37
N SER A 49 21.79 -0.03 13.63
CA SER A 49 21.53 -1.00 14.70
C SER A 49 20.18 -1.68 14.48
N LEU A 50 20.09 -2.97 14.83
CA LEU A 50 18.82 -3.68 14.82
C LEU A 50 17.91 -3.07 15.88
N GLY A 51 16.78 -2.51 15.47
CA GLY A 51 15.77 -1.96 16.35
C GLY A 51 14.89 -3.06 16.91
N ARG A 52 14.17 -3.77 16.02
CA ARG A 52 13.38 -4.96 16.39
C ARG A 52 13.01 -5.81 15.17
N THR A 53 12.65 -7.06 15.43
CA THR A 53 11.96 -7.93 14.48
C THR A 53 10.45 -7.80 14.66
N ASP A 54 9.70 -7.74 13.56
CA ASP A 54 8.24 -7.58 13.57
C ASP A 54 7.59 -8.41 12.45
N SER A 55 6.27 -8.57 12.49
CA SER A 55 5.50 -9.28 11.47
C SER A 55 4.45 -8.36 10.87
N VAL A 56 4.58 -8.04 9.59
CA VAL A 56 3.62 -7.21 8.86
C VAL A 56 2.56 -8.10 8.22
N THR A 57 1.28 -7.83 8.50
CA THR A 57 0.13 -8.50 7.87
C THR A 57 -0.82 -7.47 7.24
N ILE A 58 -1.77 -7.91 6.39
CA ILE A 58 -2.65 -7.02 5.60
C ILE A 58 -3.38 -5.99 6.46
N ASN A 59 -3.90 -6.39 7.62
CA ASN A 59 -4.71 -5.53 8.48
C ASN A 59 -3.98 -5.05 9.74
N HIS A 60 -2.74 -5.52 9.95
CA HIS A 60 -1.91 -5.11 11.08
C HIS A 60 -0.61 -4.48 10.56
N PRO A 61 -0.66 -3.20 10.16
CA PRO A 61 0.53 -2.48 9.75
C PRO A 61 1.45 -2.23 10.94
N VAL A 62 2.75 -2.30 10.69
CA VAL A 62 3.77 -2.08 11.71
C VAL A 62 4.16 -0.61 11.75
N SER A 63 4.25 -0.03 12.95
CA SER A 63 4.73 1.35 13.13
C SER A 63 6.14 1.35 13.71
N PHE A 64 7.08 2.01 13.05
CA PHE A 64 8.48 2.09 13.47
C PHE A 64 9.05 3.46 13.12
N ASP A 65 9.69 4.15 14.08
CA ASP A 65 10.32 5.47 13.89
C ASP A 65 9.46 6.49 13.11
N GLY A 66 8.17 6.59 13.48
CA GLY A 66 7.22 7.52 12.87
C GLY A 66 6.75 7.17 11.44
N VAL A 67 7.11 6.00 10.90
CA VAL A 67 6.52 5.46 9.66
C VAL A 67 5.57 4.30 9.96
N ARG A 68 4.59 4.12 9.07
CA ARG A 68 3.73 2.93 9.01
C ARG A 68 4.10 2.09 7.81
N ILE A 69 4.28 0.80 8.03
CA ILE A 69 4.66 -0.21 7.04
C ILE A 69 3.45 -1.11 6.82
N PHE A 70 2.95 -1.13 5.60
CA PHE A 70 1.78 -1.89 5.19
C PHE A 70 2.18 -3.03 4.25
N GLN A 71 1.56 -4.20 4.42
CA GLN A 71 1.63 -5.26 3.43
C GLN A 71 0.79 -4.85 2.20
N PHE A 72 1.44 -4.59 1.07
CA PHE A 72 0.77 -4.11 -0.15
C PHE A 72 0.55 -5.20 -1.19
N GLY A 73 1.43 -6.20 -1.24
CA GLY A 73 1.29 -7.29 -2.20
C GLY A 73 2.40 -8.32 -2.10
N PHE A 74 2.37 -9.30 -2.96
CA PHE A 74 3.33 -10.40 -3.00
C PHE A 74 3.47 -10.90 -4.42
N GLY A 75 4.42 -11.79 -4.63
CA GLY A 75 4.49 -12.53 -5.88
C GLY A 75 5.75 -13.35 -6.01
N TRP A 76 5.99 -13.77 -7.23
CA TRP A 76 7.11 -14.61 -7.60
C TRP A 76 8.19 -13.80 -8.31
N ALA A 77 9.44 -14.14 -8.04
CA ALA A 77 10.61 -13.56 -8.66
C ALA A 77 11.60 -14.66 -9.07
N PRO A 78 11.54 -15.15 -10.33
CA PRO A 78 12.56 -16.04 -10.84
C PRO A 78 13.89 -15.30 -10.90
N VAL A 79 14.93 -15.91 -10.36
CA VAL A 79 16.30 -15.41 -10.53
C VAL A 79 16.78 -15.92 -11.87
N VAL A 80 17.13 -15.00 -12.77
CA VAL A 80 17.62 -15.35 -14.10
C VAL A 80 19.00 -14.75 -14.32
N THR A 81 19.81 -15.48 -15.09
CA THR A 81 21.09 -14.98 -15.61
C THR A 81 21.02 -14.99 -17.12
N ILE A 82 21.25 -13.84 -17.76
CA ILE A 82 21.34 -13.74 -19.22
C ILE A 82 22.78 -13.42 -19.57
N SER A 83 23.32 -14.20 -20.50
CA SER A 83 24.69 -14.05 -20.99
C SER A 83 24.71 -13.83 -22.48
N ASP A 84 25.58 -12.92 -22.94
CA ASP A 84 25.91 -12.73 -24.35
C ASP A 84 27.35 -13.18 -24.60
N ARG A 85 27.53 -14.15 -25.51
CA ARG A 85 28.81 -14.80 -25.85
C ARG A 85 29.58 -15.27 -24.61
N GLY A 86 28.86 -15.78 -23.61
CA GLY A 86 29.43 -16.30 -22.35
C GLY A 86 29.64 -15.26 -21.25
N VAL A 87 29.46 -13.96 -21.53
CA VAL A 87 29.56 -12.89 -20.52
C VAL A 87 28.17 -12.59 -19.96
N ALA A 88 28.03 -12.64 -18.64
CA ALA A 88 26.76 -12.29 -17.97
C ALA A 88 26.47 -10.79 -18.15
N ILE A 89 25.36 -10.47 -18.81
CA ILE A 89 24.88 -9.11 -19.06
C ILE A 89 23.68 -8.72 -18.19
N PHE A 90 23.05 -9.71 -17.56
CA PHE A 90 22.02 -9.53 -16.54
C PHE A 90 22.09 -10.70 -15.56
N HIS A 91 21.99 -10.40 -14.26
CA HIS A 91 21.85 -11.39 -13.21
C HIS A 91 20.99 -10.81 -12.10
N GLY A 92 19.87 -11.45 -11.79
CA GLY A 92 19.04 -11.01 -10.68
C GLY A 92 17.61 -11.53 -10.72
N PRO A 93 16.83 -11.23 -9.66
CA PRO A 93 15.42 -11.54 -9.61
C PRO A 93 14.61 -10.67 -10.60
N VAL A 94 13.66 -11.27 -11.30
CA VAL A 94 12.69 -10.55 -12.15
C VAL A 94 11.35 -10.50 -11.43
N VAL A 95 10.88 -9.31 -11.06
CA VAL A 95 9.58 -9.16 -10.40
C VAL A 95 8.47 -9.54 -11.37
N MET A 96 7.73 -10.61 -11.05
CA MET A 96 6.57 -10.99 -11.84
C MET A 96 5.31 -10.31 -11.29
N GLY A 97 4.48 -9.80 -12.19
CA GLY A 97 3.15 -9.27 -11.91
C GLY A 97 2.04 -10.22 -12.38
N GLN A 98 0.81 -9.94 -11.97
CA GLN A 98 -0.37 -10.63 -12.49
C GLN A 98 -1.00 -9.78 -13.60
N ASN A 99 -1.45 -10.43 -14.66
CA ASN A 99 -2.18 -9.79 -15.77
C ASN A 99 -3.51 -10.51 -16.02
N ALA A 100 -4.23 -10.78 -14.92
CA ALA A 100 -5.56 -11.38 -14.94
C ALA A 100 -6.58 -10.39 -15.51
N GLN A 101 -7.49 -10.84 -16.36
CA GLN A 101 -8.58 -10.01 -16.87
C GLN A 101 -9.72 -9.96 -15.84
N PRO A 102 -10.64 -8.99 -15.94
CA PRO A 102 -11.84 -8.97 -15.10
C PRO A 102 -12.61 -10.30 -15.22
N GLY A 103 -12.79 -11.00 -14.10
CA GLY A 103 -13.44 -12.32 -14.04
C GLY A 103 -12.48 -13.51 -13.95
N ASP A 104 -11.19 -13.32 -14.24
CA ASP A 104 -10.17 -14.36 -14.04
C ASP A 104 -9.81 -14.51 -12.56
N ASN A 105 -9.48 -15.73 -12.14
CA ASN A 105 -8.75 -15.93 -10.90
C ASN A 105 -7.25 -15.64 -11.16
N PRO A 106 -6.64 -14.64 -10.50
CA PRO A 106 -5.26 -14.27 -10.77
C PRO A 106 -4.22 -15.34 -10.39
N LEU A 107 -4.60 -16.34 -9.59
CA LEU A 107 -3.74 -17.46 -9.24
C LEU A 107 -3.74 -18.56 -10.30
N THR A 108 -4.66 -18.52 -11.27
CA THR A 108 -4.79 -19.56 -12.32
C THR A 108 -4.21 -19.12 -13.66
N VAL A 109 -3.71 -17.88 -13.75
CA VAL A 109 -3.06 -17.32 -14.95
C VAL A 109 -1.55 -17.22 -14.74
N PRO A 110 -0.73 -17.25 -15.81
CA PRO A 110 0.70 -17.07 -15.67
C PRO A 110 1.04 -15.68 -15.12
N TRP A 111 2.09 -15.64 -14.32
CA TRP A 111 2.68 -14.39 -13.88
C TRP A 111 3.56 -13.82 -15.00
N ILE A 112 3.53 -12.50 -15.21
CA ILE A 112 4.23 -11.85 -16.33
C ILE A 112 5.35 -10.97 -15.79
N GLY A 113 6.51 -11.06 -16.42
CA GLY A 113 7.66 -10.21 -16.13
C GLY A 113 8.42 -9.88 -17.40
N PHE A 114 9.31 -8.89 -17.30
CA PHE A 114 10.05 -8.40 -18.45
C PHE A 114 11.51 -8.19 -18.08
N VAL A 115 12.42 -8.62 -18.95
CA VAL A 115 13.83 -8.24 -18.90
C VAL A 115 14.15 -7.39 -20.11
N LYS A 116 14.69 -6.19 -19.88
CA LYS A 116 15.03 -5.22 -20.93
C LYS A 116 16.54 -5.02 -20.93
N LEU A 117 17.17 -5.19 -22.10
CA LEU A 117 18.61 -5.13 -22.30
C LEU A 117 18.93 -4.01 -23.30
N PRO A 118 18.88 -2.73 -22.87
CA PRO A 118 19.04 -1.58 -23.74
C PRO A 118 20.47 -1.36 -24.24
N THR A 119 21.45 -2.03 -23.61
CA THR A 119 22.88 -1.98 -23.97
C THR A 119 23.21 -2.81 -25.21
N LEU A 120 22.41 -3.84 -25.50
CA LEU A 120 22.59 -4.66 -26.69
C LEU A 120 22.26 -3.89 -27.99
N ARG A 121 22.87 -4.32 -29.10
CA ARG A 121 22.66 -3.79 -30.44
C ARG A 121 22.39 -4.95 -31.42
N PRO A 122 21.16 -5.06 -31.98
CA PRO A 122 19.95 -4.29 -31.65
C PRO A 122 19.52 -4.52 -30.18
N GLN A 123 18.70 -3.60 -29.63
CA GLN A 123 18.23 -3.74 -28.25
C GLN A 123 17.30 -4.94 -28.12
N VAL A 124 17.34 -5.58 -26.96
CA VAL A 124 16.61 -6.82 -26.68
C VAL A 124 15.64 -6.62 -25.53
N ALA A 125 14.46 -7.20 -25.64
CA ALA A 125 13.59 -7.46 -24.49
C ALA A 125 13.12 -8.90 -24.48
N ILE A 126 12.88 -9.41 -23.28
CA ILE A 126 12.40 -10.75 -23.04
C ILE A 126 11.13 -10.62 -22.19
N LYS A 127 10.00 -11.04 -22.74
CA LYS A 127 8.78 -11.23 -21.95
C LYS A 127 8.83 -12.63 -21.35
N LEU A 128 8.58 -12.75 -20.05
CA LEU A 128 8.51 -13.99 -19.29
C LEU A 128 7.07 -14.25 -18.85
N GLU A 129 6.64 -15.49 -18.96
CA GLU A 129 5.35 -15.99 -18.46
C GLU A 129 5.64 -17.18 -17.54
N LEU A 130 5.59 -16.94 -16.23
CA LEU A 130 5.92 -17.91 -15.20
C LEU A 130 4.66 -18.68 -14.75
N TYR A 131 4.84 -19.99 -14.68
CA TYR A 131 3.93 -20.96 -14.08
C TYR A 131 4.65 -21.54 -12.84
N PRO A 132 4.35 -21.02 -11.63
CA PRO A 132 5.02 -21.48 -10.39
C PRO A 132 4.74 -22.95 -10.08
N ASP A 133 3.52 -23.42 -10.40
CA ASP A 133 3.08 -24.80 -10.24
C ASP A 133 2.67 -25.36 -11.61
N SER A 134 3.61 -26.00 -12.31
CA SER A 134 3.30 -26.57 -13.63
C SER A 134 2.37 -27.78 -13.52
N VAL A 135 2.38 -28.49 -12.39
CA VAL A 135 1.50 -29.64 -12.12
C VAL A 135 0.05 -29.17 -12.01
N ALA A 136 -0.21 -28.10 -11.25
CA ALA A 136 -1.54 -27.50 -11.14
C ALA A 136 -2.02 -26.98 -12.50
N TYR A 137 -1.16 -26.29 -13.26
CA TYR A 137 -1.50 -25.82 -14.60
C TYR A 137 -1.96 -26.96 -15.52
N PHE A 138 -1.20 -28.07 -15.60
CA PHE A 138 -1.57 -29.22 -16.42
C PHE A 138 -2.81 -29.96 -15.91
N ALA A 139 -2.94 -30.14 -14.60
CA ALA A 139 -4.14 -30.72 -14.01
C ALA A 139 -5.39 -29.91 -14.42
N GLY A 140 -5.29 -28.58 -14.45
CA GLY A 140 -6.37 -27.71 -14.90
C GLY A 140 -6.70 -27.83 -16.39
N LEU A 141 -5.68 -28.01 -17.25
CA LEU A 141 -5.90 -28.29 -18.67
C LEU A 141 -6.63 -29.61 -18.90
N ILE A 142 -6.29 -30.66 -18.15
CA ILE A 142 -6.92 -31.99 -18.28
C ILE A 142 -8.33 -31.99 -17.70
N ALA A 143 -8.52 -31.40 -16.52
CA ALA A 143 -9.81 -31.36 -15.84
C ALA A 143 -10.79 -30.33 -16.47
N GLY A 144 -10.31 -29.44 -17.34
CA GLY A 144 -11.10 -28.34 -17.90
C GLY A 144 -11.45 -27.24 -16.91
N VAL A 145 -10.85 -27.26 -15.71
CA VAL A 145 -11.08 -26.28 -14.63
C VAL A 145 -9.74 -25.70 -14.18
N PRO A 146 -9.51 -24.39 -14.32
CA PRO A 146 -8.26 -23.76 -13.93
C PRO A 146 -7.91 -24.01 -12.46
N GLN A 147 -6.68 -24.45 -12.20
CA GLN A 147 -6.19 -24.72 -10.85
C GLN A 147 -5.29 -23.58 -10.36
N PRO A 148 -5.39 -23.15 -9.10
CA PRO A 148 -4.55 -22.10 -8.56
C PRO A 148 -3.11 -22.58 -8.36
N MET A 149 -2.15 -21.80 -8.85
CA MET A 149 -0.71 -22.07 -8.75
C MET A 149 -0.12 -21.39 -7.50
N THR A 150 -0.47 -21.88 -6.31
CA THR A 150 -0.06 -21.29 -5.02
C THR A 150 1.30 -21.78 -4.50
N GLN A 151 1.84 -22.85 -5.08
CA GLN A 151 3.10 -23.47 -4.65
C GLN A 151 4.15 -23.42 -5.76
N ALA A 152 5.43 -23.56 -5.40
CA ALA A 152 6.52 -23.68 -6.36
C ALA A 152 6.78 -25.17 -6.68
N LYS A 153 5.90 -25.80 -7.48
CA LYS A 153 6.04 -27.21 -7.89
C LYS A 153 6.44 -27.31 -9.36
N ASP A 154 7.68 -27.74 -9.58
CA ASP A 154 8.33 -27.77 -10.89
C ASP A 154 8.12 -26.47 -11.69
N PRO A 155 8.63 -25.32 -11.22
CA PRO A 155 8.40 -24.04 -11.87
C PRO A 155 8.90 -24.02 -13.31
N PHE A 156 8.09 -23.44 -14.19
CA PHE A 156 8.37 -23.34 -15.62
C PHE A 156 8.04 -21.95 -16.14
N MET A 157 8.86 -21.41 -17.04
CA MET A 157 8.58 -20.15 -17.72
C MET A 157 8.55 -20.33 -19.22
N ARG A 158 7.57 -19.72 -19.88
CA ARG A 158 7.67 -19.40 -21.30
C ARG A 158 8.35 -18.06 -21.45
N TYR A 159 9.10 -17.90 -22.54
CA TYR A 159 9.70 -16.62 -22.89
C TYR A 159 9.42 -16.25 -24.34
N SER A 160 9.39 -14.96 -24.60
CA SER A 160 9.36 -14.37 -25.95
C SER A 160 10.48 -13.35 -26.07
N LEU A 161 11.39 -13.58 -27.01
CA LEU A 161 12.52 -12.72 -27.32
C LEU A 161 12.10 -11.69 -28.37
N TRP A 162 12.29 -10.42 -28.07
CA TRP A 162 12.01 -9.28 -28.94
C TRP A 162 13.28 -8.51 -29.24
N LYS A 163 13.48 -8.11 -30.50
CA LYS A 163 14.59 -7.23 -30.91
C LYS A 163 14.05 -5.97 -31.58
N GLY A 164 14.66 -4.83 -31.30
CA GLY A 164 14.26 -3.57 -31.91
C GLY A 164 14.65 -2.35 -31.08
N LYS A 165 13.84 -1.31 -31.15
CA LYS A 165 14.00 -0.09 -30.35
C LYS A 165 13.11 -0.16 -29.12
N LEU A 166 13.72 -0.16 -27.93
CA LEU A 166 13.02 -0.02 -26.66
C LEU A 166 12.60 1.43 -26.46
N LEU A 167 11.29 1.64 -26.30
CA LEU A 167 10.72 2.94 -25.96
C LEU A 167 10.38 3.06 -24.48
N ASP A 168 10.02 1.93 -23.87
CA ASP A 168 9.52 1.90 -22.50
C ASP A 168 10.61 1.38 -21.55
N PRO A 169 11.10 2.18 -20.59
CA PRO A 169 12.00 1.73 -19.54
C PRO A 169 11.28 1.08 -18.35
N SER A 170 9.93 1.07 -18.29
CA SER A 170 9.17 0.54 -17.16
C SER A 170 9.47 -0.94 -16.90
N LEU A 171 9.26 -1.40 -15.66
CA LEU A 171 9.40 -2.82 -15.33
C LEU A 171 8.07 -3.58 -15.42
N SER A 172 6.96 -2.87 -15.61
CA SER A 172 5.60 -3.42 -15.59
C SER A 172 5.05 -3.79 -16.96
N GLY A 173 5.72 -3.40 -18.05
CA GLY A 173 5.22 -3.61 -19.40
C GLY A 173 6.33 -3.69 -20.45
N LEU A 174 5.94 -4.02 -21.68
CA LEU A 174 6.81 -3.99 -22.85
C LEU A 174 6.06 -3.40 -24.03
N ASP A 175 6.52 -2.24 -24.51
CA ASP A 175 6.04 -1.65 -25.76
C ASP A 175 6.76 -2.29 -26.95
N THR A 176 6.01 -3.08 -27.73
CA THR A 176 6.53 -3.82 -28.88
C THR A 176 6.33 -3.11 -30.23
N ARG A 177 5.81 -1.86 -30.27
CA ARG A 177 5.51 -1.15 -31.53
C ARG A 177 6.71 -1.00 -32.47
N PHE A 178 7.92 -0.91 -31.92
CA PHE A 178 9.18 -0.81 -32.67
C PHE A 178 10.10 -2.01 -32.44
N MET A 179 9.51 -3.16 -32.10
CA MET A 179 10.21 -4.41 -31.89
C MET A 179 9.56 -5.52 -32.72
N HIS A 180 10.35 -6.51 -33.13
CA HIS A 180 9.85 -7.74 -33.73
C HIS A 180 10.22 -8.93 -32.87
N GLN A 181 9.34 -9.91 -32.79
CA GLN A 181 9.57 -11.15 -32.07
C GLN A 181 10.53 -12.03 -32.86
N VAL A 182 11.60 -12.47 -32.23
CA VAL A 182 12.68 -13.26 -32.85
C VAL A 182 12.56 -14.73 -32.53
N ALA A 183 12.20 -15.05 -31.28
CA ALA A 183 12.12 -16.42 -30.82
C ALA A 183 11.15 -16.56 -29.64
N THR A 184 10.70 -17.78 -29.43
CA THR A 184 10.00 -18.22 -28.22
C THR A 184 10.62 -19.51 -27.74
N GLY A 185 10.41 -19.81 -26.46
CA GLY A 185 10.79 -21.10 -25.91
C GLY A 185 10.27 -21.24 -24.49
N GLY A 186 10.65 -22.34 -23.85
CA GLY A 186 10.38 -22.56 -22.44
C GLY A 186 11.65 -22.91 -21.67
N ILE A 187 11.62 -22.65 -20.38
CA ILE A 187 12.72 -22.91 -19.46
C ILE A 187 12.17 -23.40 -18.12
N GLY A 188 12.63 -24.58 -17.69
CA GLY A 188 12.38 -25.08 -16.34
C GLY A 188 13.39 -24.55 -15.33
N GLN A 189 13.07 -24.65 -14.04
CA GLN A 189 14.05 -24.36 -12.99
C GLN A 189 15.29 -25.28 -13.12
N GLY A 190 16.48 -24.71 -12.94
CA GLY A 190 17.78 -25.38 -13.09
C GLY A 190 18.30 -25.45 -14.54
N TRP A 191 17.58 -24.90 -15.51
CA TRP A 191 17.91 -25.05 -16.93
C TRP A 191 18.66 -23.84 -17.48
N THR A 192 19.29 -24.05 -18.63
CA THR A 192 19.85 -23.01 -19.50
C THR A 192 19.35 -23.21 -20.92
N VAL A 193 18.87 -22.13 -21.54
CA VAL A 193 18.35 -22.12 -22.91
C VAL A 193 19.13 -21.16 -23.79
N ASP A 194 19.22 -21.48 -25.08
CA ASP A 194 19.64 -20.53 -26.11
C ASP A 194 18.42 -19.72 -26.56
N LEU A 195 18.39 -18.45 -26.16
CA LEU A 195 17.22 -17.57 -26.32
C LEU A 195 16.85 -17.34 -27.78
N ALA A 196 17.84 -17.22 -28.67
CA ALA A 196 17.57 -16.94 -30.08
C ALA A 196 17.24 -18.21 -30.87
N ARG A 197 17.73 -19.38 -30.43
CA ARG A 197 17.39 -20.67 -31.05
C ARG A 197 16.11 -21.29 -30.49
N GLY A 198 15.63 -20.84 -29.33
CA GLY A 198 14.41 -21.39 -28.72
C GLY A 198 14.59 -22.80 -28.15
N CYS A 199 15.83 -23.20 -27.81
CA CYS A 199 16.17 -24.57 -27.47
C CYS A 199 16.88 -24.70 -26.11
N VAL A 200 16.85 -25.89 -25.52
CA VAL A 200 17.47 -26.19 -24.23
C VAL A 200 18.94 -26.54 -24.44
N ALA A 201 19.84 -25.74 -23.86
CA ALA A 201 21.28 -25.96 -23.93
C ALA A 201 21.75 -26.96 -22.86
N SER A 202 21.23 -26.84 -21.64
CA SER A 202 21.50 -27.76 -20.53
C SER A 202 20.39 -27.73 -19.50
N GLY A 203 20.21 -28.81 -18.74
CA GLY A 203 19.24 -28.89 -17.66
C GLY A 203 18.85 -30.32 -17.33
N THR A 204 18.61 -30.58 -16.04
CA THR A 204 18.11 -31.85 -15.51
C THR A 204 16.79 -31.56 -14.81
N SER A 205 15.66 -31.61 -15.51
CA SER A 205 14.37 -31.61 -14.81
C SER A 205 14.11 -32.98 -14.21
N THR A 206 13.63 -33.00 -12.98
CA THR A 206 13.10 -34.17 -12.27
C THR A 206 11.73 -34.60 -12.80
N ALA A 207 10.97 -33.69 -13.42
CA ALA A 207 9.67 -33.97 -14.02
C ALA A 207 9.71 -33.91 -15.55
N GLY A 208 9.03 -34.85 -16.21
CA GLY A 208 8.91 -34.88 -17.68
C GLY A 208 8.08 -33.72 -18.25
N LEU A 209 7.16 -33.15 -17.45
CA LEU A 209 6.17 -32.16 -17.89
C LEU A 209 6.79 -30.82 -18.35
N PRO A 210 7.69 -30.15 -17.59
CA PRO A 210 8.39 -28.95 -18.09
C PRO A 210 9.20 -29.21 -19.36
N ARG A 211 9.74 -30.43 -19.52
CA ARG A 211 10.56 -30.80 -20.69
C ARG A 211 9.76 -30.94 -21.97
N GLN A 212 8.51 -31.39 -21.87
CA GLN A 212 7.61 -31.41 -23.01
C GLN A 212 7.24 -29.99 -23.48
N LEU A 213 7.17 -29.01 -22.56
CA LEU A 213 6.83 -27.62 -22.89
C LEU A 213 8.02 -26.77 -23.34
N ALA A 214 9.22 -27.09 -22.86
CA ALA A 214 10.41 -26.29 -23.11
C ALA A 214 10.96 -26.40 -24.53
N GLY A 215 10.53 -27.40 -25.29
CA GLY A 215 10.95 -27.63 -26.67
C GLY A 215 12.13 -28.59 -26.80
N THR A 216 12.86 -28.46 -27.90
CA THR A 216 13.93 -29.39 -28.28
C THR A 216 15.27 -29.03 -27.63
N VAL A 217 16.13 -30.04 -27.48
CA VAL A 217 17.53 -29.83 -27.09
C VAL A 217 18.25 -29.13 -28.24
N CYS A 218 19.15 -28.19 -27.91
CA CYS A 218 19.89 -27.46 -28.93
C CYS A 218 20.72 -28.41 -29.81
N PRO A 219 20.63 -28.29 -31.15
CA PRO A 219 21.49 -29.04 -32.06
C PRO A 219 22.96 -28.73 -31.80
N SER A 220 23.82 -29.74 -32.01
CA SER A 220 25.27 -29.59 -32.00
C SER A 220 25.71 -28.50 -32.97
N GLY A 221 26.65 -27.65 -32.53
CA GLY A 221 27.13 -26.50 -33.31
C GLY A 221 27.25 -25.23 -32.47
N ARG A 222 27.67 -24.13 -33.12
CA ARG A 222 27.82 -22.84 -32.46
C ARG A 222 26.46 -22.29 -32.03
N GLY A 223 26.31 -21.98 -30.75
CA GLY A 223 25.11 -21.31 -30.23
C GLY A 223 24.96 -19.89 -30.77
N SER A 224 23.79 -19.27 -30.55
CA SER A 224 23.53 -17.88 -30.94
C SER A 224 24.37 -16.87 -30.16
N GLY A 225 24.93 -17.29 -29.03
CA GLY A 225 25.65 -16.46 -28.07
C GLY A 225 24.76 -15.92 -26.96
N LEU A 226 23.45 -15.82 -27.16
CA LEU A 226 22.53 -15.26 -26.16
C LEU A 226 21.82 -16.39 -25.40
N THR A 227 22.19 -16.61 -24.14
CA THR A 227 21.64 -17.69 -23.31
C THR A 227 20.97 -17.15 -22.05
N MET A 228 19.96 -17.86 -21.54
CA MET A 228 19.30 -17.56 -20.27
C MET A 228 19.31 -18.79 -19.37
N SER A 229 19.72 -18.61 -18.12
CA SER A 229 19.64 -19.62 -17.06
C SER A 229 18.59 -19.22 -16.03
N PHE A 230 17.84 -20.21 -15.51
CA PHE A 230 16.85 -20.04 -14.44
C PHE A 230 17.18 -20.94 -13.25
N PRO A 231 18.14 -20.58 -12.39
CA PRO A 231 18.59 -21.44 -11.29
C PRO A 231 17.54 -21.71 -10.21
N HIS A 232 16.80 -20.69 -9.76
CA HIS A 232 15.84 -20.85 -8.68
C HIS A 232 14.74 -19.79 -8.70
N LEU A 233 13.60 -20.15 -8.09
CA LEU A 233 12.45 -19.28 -7.91
C LEU A 233 12.43 -18.72 -6.47
N ARG A 234 12.23 -17.41 -6.32
CA ARG A 234 12.01 -16.76 -5.01
C ARG A 234 10.60 -16.17 -4.93
N GLN A 235 10.12 -15.96 -3.72
CA GLN A 235 8.97 -15.09 -3.47
C GLN A 235 9.44 -13.69 -3.08
N TYR A 236 8.58 -12.70 -3.26
CA TYR A 236 8.78 -11.36 -2.76
C TYR A 236 7.53 -10.85 -2.06
N SER A 237 7.76 -9.89 -1.16
CA SER A 237 6.72 -9.08 -0.54
C SER A 237 6.87 -7.62 -0.97
N ARG A 238 5.75 -6.95 -1.27
CA ARG A 238 5.67 -5.51 -1.50
C ARG A 238 5.18 -4.86 -0.22
N LEU A 239 6.02 -4.02 0.34
CA LEU A 239 5.70 -3.20 1.50
C LEU A 239 5.48 -1.75 1.05
N GLN A 240 4.39 -1.15 1.50
CA GLN A 240 4.15 0.27 1.33
C GLN A 240 4.51 0.99 2.62
N ILE A 241 5.39 1.98 2.52
CA ILE A 241 5.82 2.79 3.66
C ILE A 241 5.12 4.14 3.55
N SER A 242 4.45 4.55 4.61
CA SER A 242 3.79 5.85 4.69
C SER A 242 4.23 6.59 5.94
N ARG A 243 4.51 7.89 5.80
CA ARG A 243 4.79 8.79 6.91
C ARG A 243 3.80 9.94 6.83
N ASP A 244 2.98 10.08 7.85
CA ASP A 244 2.06 11.20 7.98
C ASP A 244 2.33 11.95 9.27
N THR A 245 3.08 13.06 9.14
CA THR A 245 3.41 13.97 10.25
C THR A 245 2.26 14.91 10.61
N THR A 246 1.18 14.93 9.82
CA THR A 246 0.05 15.87 10.02
C THR A 246 -1.04 15.29 10.92
N VAL A 247 -1.14 13.96 11.05
CA VAL A 247 -2.11 13.28 11.92
C VAL A 247 -2.24 13.90 13.33
N PRO A 248 -1.17 14.14 14.11
CA PRO A 248 -1.32 14.73 15.44
C PRO A 248 -1.88 16.15 15.41
N TRP A 249 -1.55 16.95 14.39
CA TRP A 249 -2.09 18.30 14.21
C TRP A 249 -3.58 18.27 13.85
N VAL A 250 -3.97 17.37 12.96
CA VAL A 250 -5.38 17.17 12.57
C VAL A 250 -6.19 16.69 13.78
N LEU A 251 -5.66 15.75 14.57
CA LEU A 251 -6.28 15.31 15.82
C LEU A 251 -6.44 16.48 16.81
N GLY A 252 -5.40 17.30 16.99
CA GLY A 252 -5.46 18.50 17.81
C GLY A 252 -6.54 19.48 17.36
N ALA A 253 -6.63 19.75 16.06
CA ALA A 253 -7.68 20.61 15.49
C ALA A 253 -9.09 20.01 15.70
N ALA A 254 -9.27 18.71 15.50
CA ALA A 254 -10.54 18.03 15.73
C ALA A 254 -10.97 18.11 17.20
N ILE A 255 -10.03 17.91 18.15
CA ILE A 255 -10.27 18.07 19.59
C ILE A 255 -10.67 19.52 19.90
N LEU A 256 -9.99 20.52 19.33
CA LEU A 256 -10.31 21.93 19.56
C LEU A 256 -11.71 22.29 19.04
N ILE A 257 -12.10 21.79 17.87
CA ILE A 257 -13.45 21.98 17.31
C ILE A 257 -14.49 21.34 18.23
N LEU A 258 -14.26 20.10 18.68
CA LEU A 258 -15.18 19.40 19.58
C LEU A 258 -15.30 20.11 20.92
N ALA A 259 -14.19 20.56 21.49
CA ALA A 259 -14.16 21.32 22.74
C ALA A 259 -14.91 22.67 22.59
N GLY A 260 -14.70 23.38 21.47
CA GLY A 260 -15.42 24.61 21.16
C GLY A 260 -16.92 24.39 20.99
N LEU A 261 -17.31 23.30 20.33
CA LEU A 261 -18.72 22.92 20.18
C LEU A 261 -19.37 22.60 21.53
N VAL A 262 -18.71 21.80 22.37
CA VAL A 262 -19.18 21.50 23.73
C VAL A 262 -19.34 22.80 24.52
N ALA A 263 -18.33 23.67 24.54
CA ALA A 263 -18.40 24.96 25.21
C ALA A 263 -19.56 25.83 24.68
N ALA A 264 -19.79 25.86 23.37
CA ALA A 264 -20.89 26.58 22.75
C ALA A 264 -22.27 26.01 23.18
N MET A 265 -22.40 24.69 23.32
CA MET A 265 -23.64 24.06 23.81
C MET A 265 -23.91 24.28 25.31
N TYR A 266 -22.87 24.51 26.10
CA TYR A 266 -23.00 24.87 27.52
C TYR A 266 -23.14 26.38 27.75
N SER A 267 -22.76 27.20 26.78
CA SER A 267 -22.96 28.65 26.82
C SER A 267 -24.43 29.00 26.56
N SER A 268 -25.21 29.15 27.63
CA SER A 268 -26.59 29.64 27.50
C SER A 268 -26.58 31.15 27.27
N ARG A 269 -26.98 31.61 26.08
CA ARG A 269 -27.27 33.04 25.86
C ARG A 269 -28.57 33.40 26.56
N ARG A 270 -28.45 34.14 27.67
CA ARG A 270 -29.58 34.70 28.42
C ARG A 270 -29.63 36.19 28.11
N LYS A 271 -30.80 36.70 27.73
CA LYS A 271 -31.06 38.13 27.64
C LYS A 271 -31.97 38.52 28.80
N VAL A 272 -31.55 39.53 29.55
CA VAL A 272 -32.35 40.13 30.62
C VAL A 272 -32.53 41.60 30.27
N TRP A 273 -33.76 42.07 30.38
CA TRP A 273 -34.11 43.47 30.15
C TRP A 273 -34.71 44.03 31.43
N VAL A 274 -34.30 45.23 31.79
CA VAL A 274 -34.85 45.96 32.93
C VAL A 274 -35.39 47.27 32.40
N ARG A 275 -36.65 47.56 32.68
CA ARG A 275 -37.33 48.80 32.31
C ARG A 275 -37.80 49.50 33.57
N ALA A 276 -37.37 50.73 33.78
CA ALA A 276 -37.84 51.56 34.89
C ALA A 276 -38.78 52.65 34.34
N GLU A 277 -39.98 52.74 34.90
CA GLU A 277 -40.97 53.77 34.55
C GLU A 277 -41.38 54.54 35.80
N ARG A 278 -41.66 55.83 35.64
CA ARG A 278 -42.19 56.66 36.74
C ARG A 278 -43.68 56.39 36.93
N LYS A 279 -44.10 56.26 38.19
CA LYS A 279 -45.50 56.27 38.63
C LYS A 279 -45.68 57.28 39.76
N ASP A 280 -46.91 57.67 40.06
CA ASP A 280 -47.25 58.80 40.94
C ASP A 280 -46.63 58.73 42.36
N ALA A 281 -46.30 57.53 42.84
CA ALA A 281 -45.68 57.29 44.15
C ALA A 281 -44.24 56.72 44.09
N GLY A 282 -43.57 56.69 42.93
CA GLY A 282 -42.19 56.20 42.81
C GLY A 282 -41.78 55.71 41.41
N SER A 283 -40.75 54.87 41.34
CA SER A 283 -40.33 54.21 40.09
C SER A 283 -40.78 52.75 40.10
N ALA A 284 -41.53 52.33 39.09
CA ALA A 284 -41.86 50.95 38.83
C ALA A 284 -40.75 50.32 37.98
N VAL A 285 -40.12 49.26 38.47
CA VAL A 285 -39.10 48.51 37.73
C VAL A 285 -39.70 47.20 37.25
N GLN A 286 -39.72 47.01 35.94
CA GLN A 286 -40.12 45.76 35.27
C GLN A 286 -38.86 45.02 34.83
N ILE A 287 -38.78 43.73 35.18
CA ILE A 287 -37.65 42.87 34.83
C ILE A 287 -38.21 41.75 33.95
N GLY A 288 -37.69 41.64 32.73
CA GLY A 288 -38.01 40.58 31.78
C GLY A 288 -36.77 39.76 31.46
N GLY A 289 -36.95 38.47 31.22
CA GLY A 289 -35.87 37.55 30.90
C GLY A 289 -36.25 36.60 29.79
N PHE A 290 -35.32 36.31 28.89
CA PHE A 290 -35.49 35.30 27.85
C PHE A 290 -34.22 34.47 27.70
N ALA A 291 -34.38 33.16 27.73
CA ALA A 291 -33.33 32.20 27.40
C ALA A 291 -33.76 31.39 26.17
N LEU A 292 -32.91 31.39 25.14
CA LEU A 292 -33.16 30.60 23.92
C LEU A 292 -32.90 29.10 24.14
N GLN A 293 -31.97 28.77 25.04
CA GLN A 293 -31.57 27.41 25.39
C GLN A 293 -31.68 27.19 26.90
N ARG A 294 -32.03 25.98 27.34
CA ARG A 294 -32.17 25.58 28.76
C ARG A 294 -33.13 26.49 29.54
N LYS A 295 -34.39 26.57 29.07
CA LYS A 295 -35.45 27.41 29.66
C LYS A 295 -35.67 27.08 31.14
N ASP A 296 -35.77 25.81 31.48
CA ASP A 296 -36.03 25.33 32.85
C ASP A 296 -34.98 25.84 33.86
N ARG A 297 -33.68 25.71 33.50
CA ARG A 297 -32.55 26.25 34.29
C ARG A 297 -32.55 27.77 34.41
N PHE A 298 -33.15 28.49 33.46
CA PHE A 298 -33.28 29.94 33.54
C PHE A 298 -34.48 30.33 34.39
N GLU A 299 -35.60 29.62 34.28
CA GLU A 299 -36.79 29.80 35.12
C GLU A 299 -36.49 29.55 36.60
N GLU A 300 -35.64 28.56 36.94
CA GLU A 300 -35.16 28.36 38.31
C GLU A 300 -34.25 29.50 38.81
N ALA A 301 -33.41 30.06 37.93
CA ALA A 301 -32.41 31.05 38.30
C ALA A 301 -32.95 32.49 38.32
N PHE A 302 -34.00 32.77 37.55
CA PHE A 302 -34.56 34.11 37.37
C PHE A 302 -35.16 34.69 38.66
N PRO A 303 -35.90 33.94 39.50
CA PRO A 303 -36.39 34.43 40.80
C PRO A 303 -35.25 34.89 41.71
N LYS A 304 -34.15 34.13 41.76
CA LYS A 304 -32.97 34.51 42.54
C LYS A 304 -32.35 35.83 42.06
N LEU A 305 -32.28 36.03 40.74
CA LEU A 305 -31.82 37.29 40.16
C LEU A 305 -32.75 38.46 40.55
N VAL A 306 -34.07 38.25 40.56
CA VAL A 306 -35.05 39.26 40.99
C VAL A 306 -34.90 39.56 42.48
N GLU A 307 -34.68 38.55 43.31
CA GLU A 307 -34.43 38.70 44.75
C GLU A 307 -33.14 39.48 45.03
N ASP A 308 -32.04 39.14 44.36
CA ASP A 308 -30.77 39.85 44.45
C ASP A 308 -30.90 41.32 44.03
N LEU A 309 -31.67 41.59 42.96
CA LEU A 309 -31.96 42.95 42.50
C LEU A 309 -32.83 43.72 43.51
N ASN A 310 -33.86 43.09 44.07
CA ASN A 310 -34.70 43.71 45.10
C ASN A 310 -33.89 44.04 46.37
N ALA A 311 -33.03 43.11 46.80
CA ALA A 311 -32.13 43.34 47.93
C ALA A 311 -31.13 44.47 47.64
N ALA A 312 -30.62 44.57 46.40
CA ALA A 312 -29.79 45.68 45.97
C ALA A 312 -30.55 47.01 45.96
N PHE A 313 -31.78 47.05 45.43
CA PHE A 313 -32.63 48.25 45.43
C PHE A 313 -32.95 48.73 46.85
N ALA A 314 -33.19 47.81 47.79
CA ALA A 314 -33.45 48.15 49.20
C ALA A 314 -32.24 48.82 49.89
N ARG A 315 -31.02 48.61 49.37
CA ARG A 315 -29.79 49.19 49.91
C ARG A 315 -29.44 50.56 49.29
N ILE A 316 -30.16 51.01 48.27
CA ILE A 316 -29.91 52.31 47.63
C ILE A 316 -30.55 53.42 48.48
N PRO A 317 -29.77 54.34 49.08
CA PRO A 317 -30.33 55.47 49.82
C PRO A 317 -31.08 56.42 48.88
N ALA A 318 -32.13 57.06 49.37
CA ALA A 318 -33.05 57.88 48.58
C ALA A 318 -32.38 59.12 47.92
N ASP A 319 -31.20 59.52 48.37
CA ASP A 319 -30.48 60.74 47.98
C ASP A 319 -29.58 60.60 46.73
N ARG A 320 -29.35 59.38 46.22
CA ARG A 320 -28.52 59.11 45.03
C ARG A 320 -29.30 58.82 43.75
N ARG A 321 -30.58 59.19 43.67
CA ARG A 321 -31.40 59.02 42.47
C ARG A 321 -31.15 60.15 41.48
N VAL A 322 -30.08 60.03 40.68
CA VAL A 322 -29.83 60.95 39.56
C VAL A 322 -30.79 60.59 38.41
N GLU A 323 -31.69 61.51 38.08
CA GLU A 323 -32.55 61.43 36.91
C GLU A 323 -31.70 61.52 35.64
N VAL A 324 -31.60 60.42 34.89
CA VAL A 324 -31.18 60.49 33.49
C VAL A 324 -32.45 60.66 32.66
N GLY A 325 -32.77 61.91 32.33
CA GLY A 325 -33.86 62.25 31.43
C GLY A 325 -33.69 61.58 30.07
N ALA A 326 -34.79 61.02 29.55
CA ALA A 326 -34.86 60.51 28.19
C ALA A 326 -34.72 61.66 27.18
N ARG A 327 -33.86 61.48 26.17
CA ARG A 327 -34.01 62.10 24.85
C ARG A 327 -34.41 61.01 23.88
#